data_AF-A0A9X6SS22-F1
#
_entry.id   AF-A0A9X6SS22-F1
#
_cell.length_a   1.000
_cell.length_b   1.000
_cell.length_c   1.000
_cell.angle_alpha   90.00
_cell.angle_beta   90.00
_cell.angle_gamma   90.00
#
_symmetry.space_group_name_H-M   'P 1'
#
loop_
_entity.id
_entity.type
_entity.pdbx_description
1 polymer ?
#
loop_
_entity_poly.entity_id
_entity_poly.type
_entity_poly.pdbx_seq_one_letter_code
_entity_poly.pdbx_strand_id
1 'polypeptide(L)'
;MNIFLTGSSALTPLDKFEIKTYLENYVAHHNIHVMCYRSLENEILSFFIENDEYASQLHLYSFQPMDSLPDSIKHSIQYLREKGSYYNSFGIEDVLIKRSVFENTWRKMLENADLVMCFYNGDKPTALIPIDIAEEQGIDAMTFELPGFDETKLDLPIEQKVKVVEKKEKQTS
;
A
#
# COMPACT_ATOMS: atom_id res chain seq x y z
N MET A 1 2.22 9.95 -11.17
CA MET A 1 2.91 8.67 -10.92
C MET A 1 1.92 7.71 -10.31
N ASN A 2 2.08 6.42 -10.59
CA ASN A 2 1.35 5.32 -9.96
C ASN A 2 2.17 4.81 -8.77
N ILE A 3 1.74 5.15 -7.57
CA ILE A 3 2.41 4.77 -6.33
C ILE A 3 1.62 3.64 -5.66
N PHE A 4 2.25 2.50 -5.50
CA PHE A 4 1.71 1.40 -4.71
C PHE A 4 2.06 1.56 -3.24
N LEU A 5 1.04 1.66 -2.40
CA LEU A 5 1.19 1.71 -0.95
C LEU A 5 1.01 0.31 -0.35
N THR A 6 1.99 -0.11 0.42
CA THR A 6 1.99 -1.36 1.19
C THR A 6 2.58 -1.10 2.57
N GLY A 7 2.50 -2.06 3.49
CA GLY A 7 3.13 -1.90 4.78
C GLY A 7 2.73 -2.89 5.86
N SER A 8 3.07 -2.47 7.07
CA SER A 8 2.85 -3.20 8.31
C SER A 8 1.37 -3.49 8.58
N SER A 9 1.13 -4.64 9.19
CA SER A 9 -0.19 -5.19 9.51
C SER A 9 -0.70 -4.81 10.91
N ALA A 10 0.18 -4.32 11.77
CA ALA A 10 -0.14 -3.86 13.11
C ALA A 10 0.32 -2.41 13.26
N LEU A 11 -0.61 -1.46 13.15
CA LEU A 11 -0.32 -0.03 13.19
C LEU A 11 -0.63 0.55 14.57
N THR A 12 0.31 1.32 15.11
CA THR A 12 0.07 2.15 16.32
C THR A 12 -0.65 3.44 15.95
N PRO A 13 -1.19 4.21 16.93
CA PRO A 13 -1.74 5.53 16.66
C PRO A 13 -0.75 6.49 15.98
N LEU A 14 0.54 6.39 16.31
CA LEU A 14 1.60 7.21 15.71
C LEU A 14 1.82 6.83 14.25
N ASP A 15 1.80 5.53 13.94
CA ASP A 15 1.92 5.04 12.57
C ASP A 15 0.79 5.58 11.69
N LYS A 16 -0.45 5.51 12.20
CA LYS A 16 -1.64 6.01 11.50
C LYS A 16 -1.54 7.50 11.20
N PHE A 17 -1.06 8.29 12.17
CA PHE A 17 -0.84 9.72 12.01
C PHE A 17 0.17 10.02 10.90
N GLU A 18 1.31 9.30 10.87
CA GLU A 18 2.33 9.49 9.83
C GLU A 18 1.84 9.07 8.44
N ILE A 19 1.09 7.97 8.33
CA ILE A 19 0.48 7.52 7.06
C ILE A 19 -0.48 8.61 6.54
N LYS A 20 -1.33 9.16 7.40
CA LYS A 20 -2.25 10.24 7.03
C LYS A 20 -1.49 11.49 6.59
N THR A 21 -0.48 11.90 7.35
CA THR A 21 0.38 13.04 7.02
C THR A 21 1.08 12.85 5.66
N TYR A 22 1.55 11.65 5.36
CA TYR A 22 2.08 11.32 4.04
C TYR A 22 1.01 11.52 2.96
N LEU A 23 -0.18 10.93 3.12
CA LEU A 23 -1.25 11.03 2.13
C LEU A 23 -1.66 12.48 1.86
N GLU A 24 -1.79 13.31 2.89
CA GLU A 24 -2.10 14.75 2.77
C GLU A 24 -1.11 15.50 1.88
N ASN A 25 0.17 15.13 1.93
CA ASN A 25 1.22 15.82 1.18
C ASN A 25 1.36 15.33 -0.27
N TYR A 26 1.04 14.07 -0.55
CA TYR A 26 1.40 13.42 -1.81
C TYR A 26 0.21 13.03 -2.70
N VAL A 27 -1.00 12.88 -2.14
CA VAL A 27 -2.13 12.33 -2.91
C VAL A 27 -2.47 13.17 -4.14
N ALA A 28 -2.53 14.50 -4.00
CA ALA A 28 -3.08 15.40 -5.01
C ALA A 28 -2.46 15.30 -6.42
N HIS A 29 -1.25 14.78 -6.54
CA HIS A 29 -0.51 14.70 -7.81
C HIS A 29 -0.20 13.26 -8.26
N HIS A 30 -0.73 12.25 -7.55
CA HIS A 30 -0.34 10.86 -7.74
C HIS A 30 -1.55 9.92 -7.71
N ASN A 31 -1.49 8.87 -8.52
CA ASN A 31 -2.44 7.77 -8.42
C ASN A 31 -1.97 6.85 -7.31
N ILE A 32 -2.83 6.59 -6.34
CA ILE A 32 -2.55 5.75 -5.19
C ILE A 32 -3.17 4.39 -5.41
N HIS A 33 -2.33 3.35 -5.38
CA HIS A 33 -2.75 1.98 -5.56
C HIS A 33 -2.60 1.22 -4.23
N VAL A 34 -3.63 0.49 -3.81
CA VAL A 34 -3.60 -0.25 -2.54
C VAL A 34 -4.30 -1.61 -2.66
N MET A 35 -3.67 -2.62 -2.08
CA MET A 35 -4.24 -3.96 -1.95
C MET A 35 -4.98 -4.07 -0.61
N CYS A 36 -6.30 -4.25 -0.64
CA CYS A 36 -7.12 -4.46 0.55
C CYS A 36 -6.96 -5.91 1.05
N TYR A 37 -6.15 -6.12 2.10
CA TYR A 37 -5.81 -7.46 2.59
C TYR A 37 -5.42 -7.56 4.09
N ARG A 38 -4.72 -6.58 4.68
CA ARG A 38 -4.22 -6.64 6.07
C ARG A 38 -4.78 -5.54 6.98
N SER A 39 -4.26 -4.31 6.92
CA SER A 39 -4.62 -3.24 7.86
C SER A 39 -4.29 -1.83 7.37
N LEU A 40 -3.16 -1.63 6.70
CA LEU A 40 -2.74 -0.32 6.19
C LEU A 40 -3.82 0.32 5.33
N GLU A 41 -4.47 -0.49 4.51
CA GLU A 41 -5.56 -0.08 3.65
C GLU A 41 -6.71 0.55 4.43
N ASN A 42 -6.95 0.21 5.70
CA ASN A 42 -8.03 0.80 6.47
C ASN A 42 -7.78 2.29 6.72
N GLU A 43 -6.52 2.65 6.97
CA GLU A 43 -6.13 4.04 7.19
C GLU A 43 -6.15 4.82 5.86
N ILE A 44 -5.70 4.18 4.77
CA ILE A 44 -5.80 4.74 3.42
C ILE A 44 -7.28 4.97 3.05
N LEU A 45 -8.14 3.96 3.20
CA LEU A 45 -9.57 4.07 2.92
C LEU A 45 -10.22 5.16 3.76
N SER A 46 -9.92 5.23 5.06
CA SER A 46 -10.44 6.27 5.96
C SER A 46 -10.02 7.67 5.49
N PHE A 47 -8.75 7.86 5.11
CA PHE A 47 -8.27 9.12 4.57
C PHE A 47 -9.05 9.55 3.32
N PHE A 48 -9.24 8.64 2.35
CA PHE A 48 -9.99 8.97 1.12
C PHE A 48 -11.49 9.14 1.34
N ILE A 49 -12.07 8.54 2.38
CA ILE A 49 -13.47 8.79 2.77
C ILE A 49 -13.60 10.20 3.35
N GLU A 50 -12.63 10.64 4.15
CA GLU A 50 -12.58 12.00 4.72
C GLU A 50 -12.27 13.08 3.67
N ASN A 51 -11.58 12.72 2.58
CA ASN A 51 -11.12 13.62 1.52
C ASN A 51 -11.53 13.06 0.15
N ASP A 52 -12.84 12.96 -0.06
CA ASP A 52 -13.42 12.27 -1.22
C ASP A 52 -13.16 12.98 -2.57
N GLU A 53 -12.69 14.23 -2.54
CA GLU A 53 -12.22 14.95 -3.72
C GLU A 53 -11.05 14.24 -4.42
N TYR A 54 -10.26 13.45 -3.69
CA TYR A 54 -9.14 12.68 -4.22
C TYR A 54 -9.53 11.27 -4.66
N ALA A 55 -10.80 10.85 -4.50
CA ALA A 55 -11.21 9.46 -4.77
C ALA A 55 -10.87 8.98 -6.20
N SER A 56 -10.91 9.88 -7.20
CA SER A 56 -10.53 9.56 -8.58
C SER A 56 -9.06 9.16 -8.78
N GLN A 57 -8.19 9.47 -7.80
CA GLN A 57 -6.79 9.11 -7.79
C GLN A 57 -6.54 7.73 -7.15
N LEU A 58 -7.57 7.11 -6.56
CA LEU A 58 -7.45 5.87 -5.81
C LEU A 58 -7.79 4.65 -6.66
N HIS A 59 -6.89 3.67 -6.64
CA HIS A 59 -7.04 2.36 -7.25
C HIS A 59 -7.00 1.27 -6.17
N LEU A 60 -8.13 0.58 -6.01
CA LEU A 60 -8.35 -0.43 -4.99
C LEU A 60 -8.27 -1.83 -5.60
N TYR A 61 -7.61 -2.75 -4.89
CA TYR A 61 -7.45 -4.13 -5.32
C TYR A 61 -7.83 -5.10 -4.21
N SER A 62 -8.36 -6.27 -4.55
CA SER A 62 -8.56 -7.35 -3.58
C SER A 62 -8.31 -8.72 -4.20
N PHE A 63 -7.87 -9.68 -3.38
CA PHE A 63 -7.75 -11.07 -3.82
C PHE A 63 -9.13 -11.63 -4.13
N GLN A 64 -10.02 -11.54 -3.14
CA GLN A 64 -11.37 -12.07 -3.17
C GLN A 64 -12.32 -11.18 -3.98
N PRO A 65 -13.41 -11.74 -4.52
CA PRO A 65 -14.55 -10.96 -5.01
C PRO A 65 -15.08 -10.01 -3.93
N MET A 66 -15.64 -8.88 -4.35
CA MET A 66 -16.18 -7.85 -3.45
C MET A 66 -17.22 -8.40 -2.46
N ASP A 67 -18.02 -9.38 -2.87
CA ASP A 67 -19.05 -9.99 -2.02
C ASP A 67 -18.50 -10.90 -0.92
N SER A 68 -17.22 -11.26 -0.99
CA SER A 68 -16.53 -12.05 0.03
C SER A 68 -15.72 -11.18 1.00
N LEU A 69 -15.65 -9.87 0.76
CA LEU A 69 -14.93 -8.94 1.63
C LEU A 69 -15.74 -8.65 2.91
N PRO A 70 -15.07 -8.31 4.03
CA PRO A 70 -15.76 -7.79 5.21
C PRO A 70 -16.60 -6.55 4.87
N ASP A 71 -17.77 -6.43 5.48
CA ASP A 71 -18.72 -5.33 5.20
C ASP A 71 -18.09 -3.94 5.34
N SER A 72 -17.19 -3.75 6.31
CA SER A 72 -16.49 -2.47 6.49
C SER A 72 -15.65 -2.08 5.28
N ILE A 73 -14.90 -3.04 4.72
CA ILE A 73 -14.09 -2.84 3.51
C ILE A 73 -15.00 -2.68 2.30
N LYS A 74 -16.01 -3.54 2.16
CA LYS A 74 -16.97 -3.50 1.06
C LYS A 74 -17.68 -2.15 0.95
N HIS A 75 -18.22 -1.64 2.06
CA HIS A 75 -18.88 -0.34 2.07
C HIS A 75 -17.92 0.82 1.75
N SER A 76 -16.68 0.76 2.27
CA SER A 76 -15.65 1.76 1.96
C SER A 76 -15.31 1.78 0.47
N ILE A 77 -15.08 0.60 -0.13
CA ILE A 77 -14.83 0.47 -1.57
C ILE A 77 -16.03 0.98 -2.37
N GLN A 78 -17.26 0.59 -2.01
CA GLN A 78 -18.46 1.03 -2.73
C GLN A 78 -18.63 2.55 -2.70
N TYR A 79 -18.49 3.17 -1.53
CA TYR A 79 -18.54 4.63 -1.38
C TYR A 79 -17.50 5.32 -2.26
N LEU A 80 -16.24 4.89 -2.19
CA LEU A 80 -15.15 5.52 -2.96
C LEU A 80 -15.31 5.34 -4.46
N ARG A 81 -15.89 4.20 -4.90
CA ARG A 81 -16.21 3.99 -6.32
C ARG A 81 -17.29 4.92 -6.81
N GLU A 82 -18.31 5.22 -6.01
CA GLU A 82 -19.33 6.22 -6.35
C GLU A 82 -18.70 7.63 -6.50
N LYS A 83 -17.58 7.87 -5.81
CA LYS A 83 -16.78 9.10 -5.89
C LYS A 83 -15.72 9.10 -6.99
N GLY A 84 -15.60 8.00 -7.74
CA GLY A 84 -14.74 7.90 -8.92
C GLY A 84 -13.50 7.03 -8.75
N SER A 85 -13.31 6.36 -7.61
CA SER A 85 -12.20 5.43 -7.44
C SER A 85 -12.33 4.20 -8.36
N TYR A 86 -11.19 3.65 -8.75
CA TYR A 86 -11.14 2.38 -9.47
C TYR A 86 -11.08 1.20 -8.50
N TYR A 87 -11.70 0.09 -8.86
CA TYR A 87 -11.64 -1.16 -8.10
C TYR A 87 -11.51 -2.37 -9.02
N ASN A 88 -10.59 -3.27 -8.70
CA ASN A 88 -10.44 -4.55 -9.38
C ASN A 88 -10.24 -5.71 -8.39
N SER A 89 -10.93 -6.82 -8.64
CA SER A 89 -10.74 -8.07 -7.89
C SER A 89 -10.01 -9.10 -8.74
N PHE A 90 -9.17 -9.93 -8.10
CA PHE A 90 -8.52 -11.08 -8.75
C PHE A 90 -9.37 -12.36 -8.70
N GLY A 91 -10.54 -12.33 -8.06
CA GLY A 91 -11.49 -13.45 -8.04
C GLY A 91 -10.99 -14.70 -7.32
N ILE A 92 -10.05 -14.57 -6.39
CA ILE A 92 -9.47 -15.68 -5.65
C ILE A 92 -10.32 -15.93 -4.40
N GLU A 93 -11.13 -16.97 -4.42
CA GLU A 93 -12.07 -17.31 -3.33
C GLU A 93 -11.40 -18.08 -2.16
N ASP A 94 -10.14 -18.49 -2.32
CA ASP A 94 -9.41 -19.22 -1.29
C ASP A 94 -9.29 -18.40 0.01
N VAL A 95 -9.67 -19.00 1.13
CA VAL A 95 -9.51 -18.41 2.47
C VAL A 95 -8.01 -18.27 2.82
N LEU A 96 -7.19 -19.20 2.34
CA LEU A 96 -5.73 -19.21 2.54
C LEU A 96 -5.02 -18.96 1.22
N ILE A 97 -4.54 -17.74 1.04
CA ILE A 97 -3.76 -17.37 -0.14
C ILE A 97 -2.37 -18.01 -0.07
N LYS A 98 -2.09 -18.93 -1.00
CA LYS A 98 -0.75 -19.51 -1.15
C LYS A 98 0.25 -18.41 -1.51
N ARG A 99 1.48 -18.54 -1.00
CA ARG A 99 2.58 -17.59 -1.27
C ARG A 99 2.78 -17.32 -2.77
N SER A 100 2.77 -18.36 -3.60
CA SER A 100 2.93 -18.20 -5.05
C SER A 100 1.79 -17.41 -5.70
N VAL A 101 0.56 -17.56 -5.21
CA VAL A 101 -0.60 -16.79 -5.69
C VAL A 101 -0.46 -15.33 -5.26
N PHE A 102 -0.08 -15.09 -4.01
CA PHE A 102 0.20 -13.75 -3.48
C PHE A 102 1.26 -13.03 -4.33
N GLU A 103 2.42 -13.68 -4.52
CA GLU A 103 3.55 -13.15 -5.28
C GLU A 103 3.22 -12.90 -6.75
N ASN A 104 2.48 -13.79 -7.41
CA ASN A 104 2.05 -13.61 -8.80
C ASN A 104 1.04 -12.47 -8.95
N THR A 105 0.16 -12.29 -7.96
CA THR A 105 -0.83 -11.20 -7.99
C THR A 105 -0.14 -9.86 -7.86
N TRP A 106 0.81 -9.73 -6.93
CA TRP A 106 1.63 -8.52 -6.81
C TRP A 106 2.40 -8.22 -8.09
N ARG A 107 3.04 -9.21 -8.73
CA ARG A 107 3.74 -8.98 -10.01
C ARG A 107 2.86 -8.37 -11.07
N LYS A 108 1.60 -8.82 -11.18
CA LYS A 108 0.63 -8.26 -12.13
C LYS A 108 0.18 -6.86 -11.75
N MET A 109 -0.05 -6.61 -10.46
CA MET A 109 -0.45 -5.29 -9.96
C MET A 109 0.62 -4.24 -10.22
N LEU A 110 1.89 -4.63 -10.07
CA LEU A 110 3.03 -3.74 -10.21
C LEU A 110 3.46 -3.47 -11.66
N GLU A 111 2.85 -4.11 -12.67
CA GLU A 111 3.24 -3.95 -14.09
C GLU A 111 3.31 -2.49 -14.58
N ASN A 112 2.47 -1.62 -14.03
CA ASN A 112 2.42 -0.19 -14.37
C ASN A 112 2.75 0.72 -13.18
N ALA A 113 3.39 0.19 -12.15
CA ALA A 113 3.80 0.97 -10.98
C ALA A 113 5.08 1.77 -11.29
N ASP A 114 5.09 3.03 -10.89
CA ASP A 114 6.31 3.84 -10.93
C ASP A 114 7.11 3.65 -9.64
N LEU A 115 6.42 3.48 -8.51
CA LEU A 115 7.01 3.40 -7.17
C LEU A 115 6.21 2.44 -6.28
N VAL A 116 6.91 1.63 -5.50
CA VAL A 116 6.35 0.92 -4.35
C VAL A 116 6.86 1.55 -3.06
N MET A 117 5.94 2.07 -2.25
CA MET A 117 6.22 2.66 -0.95
C MET A 117 5.71 1.73 0.15
N CYS A 118 6.62 1.23 0.99
CA CYS A 118 6.31 0.34 2.11
C CYS A 118 6.40 1.08 3.44
N PHE A 119 5.26 1.34 4.09
CA PHE A 119 5.21 1.86 5.45
C PHE A 119 5.53 0.75 6.45
N TYR A 120 6.70 0.80 7.08
CA TYR A 120 7.22 -0.30 7.88
C TYR A 120 7.62 0.14 9.28
N ASN A 121 7.04 -0.50 10.29
CA ASN A 121 7.37 -0.27 11.71
C ASN A 121 8.17 -1.42 12.35
N GLY A 122 8.58 -2.42 11.56
CA GLY A 122 9.30 -3.60 12.08
C GLY A 122 8.42 -4.78 12.48
N ASP A 123 7.09 -4.74 12.28
CA ASP A 123 6.17 -5.79 12.75
C ASP A 123 6.45 -7.18 12.14
N LYS A 124 6.44 -7.29 10.81
CA LYS A 124 6.55 -8.56 10.09
C LYS A 124 7.36 -8.39 8.83
N PRO A 125 8.39 -9.23 8.59
CA PRO A 125 9.15 -9.21 7.35
C PRO A 125 8.30 -9.43 6.10
N THR A 126 7.13 -10.07 6.23
CA THR A 126 6.23 -10.29 5.08
C THR A 126 5.61 -9.01 4.52
N ALA A 127 5.72 -7.88 5.23
CA ALA A 127 5.37 -6.56 4.70
C ALA A 127 6.32 -6.10 3.58
N LEU A 128 7.54 -6.62 3.55
CA LEU A 128 8.57 -6.28 2.56
C LEU A 128 8.48 -7.10 1.27
N ILE A 129 7.63 -8.14 1.21
CA ILE A 129 7.50 -8.96 -0.01
C ILE A 129 7.19 -8.11 -1.26
N PRO A 130 6.30 -7.10 -1.24
CA PRO A 130 6.08 -6.28 -2.43
C PRO A 130 7.29 -5.43 -2.83
N ILE A 131 8.18 -5.08 -1.89
CA ILE A 131 9.45 -4.41 -2.17
C ILE A 131 10.39 -5.36 -2.91
N ASP A 132 10.56 -6.59 -2.42
CA ASP A 132 11.37 -7.61 -3.09
C ASP A 132 10.89 -7.86 -4.54
N ILE A 133 9.56 -7.90 -4.74
CA ILE A 133 8.96 -8.09 -6.06
C ILE A 133 9.22 -6.88 -6.97
N ALA A 134 9.10 -5.65 -6.43
CA ALA A 134 9.37 -4.43 -7.18
C ALA A 134 10.82 -4.39 -7.67
N GLU A 135 11.78 -4.74 -6.80
CA GLU A 135 13.20 -4.86 -7.16
C GLU A 135 13.42 -5.85 -8.31
N GLU A 136 12.82 -7.04 -8.24
CA GLU A 136 12.94 -8.07 -9.29
C GLU A 136 12.42 -7.57 -10.65
N GLN A 137 11.42 -6.70 -10.64
CA GLN A 137 10.82 -6.07 -11.83
C GLN A 137 11.51 -4.76 -12.25
N GLY A 138 12.50 -4.28 -11.49
CA GLY A 138 13.23 -3.05 -11.77
C GLY A 138 12.44 -1.76 -11.47
N ILE A 139 11.37 -1.87 -10.69
CA ILE A 139 10.51 -0.77 -10.24
C ILE A 139 11.17 -0.08 -9.05
N ASP A 140 11.02 1.24 -8.92
CA ASP A 140 11.56 1.96 -7.78
C ASP A 140 10.82 1.54 -6.51
N ALA A 141 11.58 1.27 -5.45
CA ALA A 141 11.05 0.76 -4.20
C ALA A 141 11.67 1.51 -3.01
N MET A 142 10.83 1.90 -2.06
CA MET A 142 11.22 2.65 -0.89
C MET A 142 10.52 2.10 0.34
N THR A 143 11.22 2.15 1.46
CA THR A 143 10.65 1.87 2.78
C THR A 143 10.52 3.18 3.55
N PHE A 144 9.31 3.48 4.02
CA PHE A 144 9.04 4.57 4.94
C PHE A 144 9.05 4.01 6.36
N GLU A 145 10.03 4.40 7.16
CA GLU A 145 10.16 3.98 8.55
C GLU A 145 9.08 4.67 9.40
N LEU A 146 8.14 3.86 9.86
CA LEU A 146 7.10 4.28 10.75
C LEU A 146 7.61 4.35 12.20
N PRO A 147 7.04 5.23 13.04
CA PRO A 147 7.49 5.48 14.40
C PRO A 147 7.27 4.28 15.35
N GLY A 148 6.28 3.44 15.10
CA GLY A 148 5.84 2.41 16.03
C GLY A 148 5.36 3.06 17.33
N PHE A 149 5.99 2.73 18.45
CA PHE A 149 5.68 3.32 19.77
C PHE A 149 6.65 4.45 20.16
N ASP A 150 7.58 4.82 19.28
CA ASP A 150 8.62 5.80 19.57
C ASP A 150 8.25 7.18 19.02
N GLU A 151 7.79 8.06 19.93
CA GLU A 151 7.41 9.44 19.59
C GLU A 151 8.56 10.27 19.02
N THR A 152 9.82 9.94 19.37
CA THR A 152 10.98 10.69 18.89
C THR A 152 11.18 10.58 17.38
N LYS A 153 10.57 9.56 16.76
CA LYS A 153 10.64 9.34 15.31
C LYS A 153 9.66 10.21 14.52
N LEU A 154 8.65 10.81 15.16
CA LEU A 154 7.69 11.69 14.48
C LEU A 154 8.38 12.95 13.95
N ASP A 155 9.29 13.52 14.74
CA ASP A 155 9.97 14.77 14.39
C ASP A 155 11.13 14.59 13.41
N LEU A 156 11.42 13.35 13.00
CA LEU A 156 12.47 13.09 12.02
C LEU A 156 12.10 13.67 10.65
N PRO A 157 13.04 14.33 9.96
CA PRO A 157 12.85 14.73 8.56
C PRO A 157 12.52 13.53 7.66
N ILE A 158 11.74 13.76 6.60
CA ILE A 158 11.31 12.71 5.67
C ILE A 158 12.50 11.95 5.08
N GLU A 159 13.62 12.63 4.80
CA GLU A 159 14.82 12.03 4.23
C GLU A 159 15.46 11.01 5.17
N GLN A 160 15.21 11.13 6.48
CA GLN A 160 15.68 10.17 7.48
C GLN A 160 14.68 9.03 7.71
N LYS A 161 13.41 9.24 7.35
CA LYS A 161 12.34 8.22 7.40
C LYS A 161 12.32 7.35 6.15
N VAL A 162 12.76 7.86 5.00
CA VAL A 162 12.71 7.15 3.72
C VAL A 162 14.05 6.46 3.42
N LYS A 163 13.99 5.15 3.22
CA LYS A 163 15.12 4.34 2.76
C LYS A 163 14.86 3.87 1.34
N VAL A 164 15.69 4.33 0.40
CA VAL A 164 15.69 3.82 -0.98
C VAL A 164 16.31 2.43 -0.96
N VAL A 165 15.65 1.49 -1.64
CA VAL A 165 16.22 0.15 -1.80
C VAL A 165 17.01 0.12 -3.10
N GLU A 166 18.32 -0.14 -3.01
CA GLU A 166 19.21 -0.10 -4.16
C GLU A 166 18.84 -1.20 -5.17
N LYS A 167 18.71 -0.82 -6.45
CA LYS A 167 18.50 -1.79 -7.53
C LYS A 167 19.71 -2.72 -7.58
N LYS A 168 19.48 -4.01 -7.36
CA LYS A 168 20.50 -5.02 -7.68
C LYS A 168 20.68 -5.01 -9.19
N GLU A 169 21.76 -4.40 -9.66
CA GLU A 169 22.19 -4.56 -11.05
C GLU A 169 22.32 -6.07 -11.31
N LYS A 170 21.51 -6.59 -12.24
CA LYS A 170 21.66 -7.97 -12.71
C LYS A 170 23.06 -8.08 -13.31
N GLN A 171 23.99 -8.66 -12.56
CA GLN A 171 25.25 -9.15 -13.11
C GLN A 171 24.88 -10.15 -14.20
N THR A 172 25.04 -9.71 -15.44
CA THR A 172 24.96 -10.55 -16.63
C THR A 172 26.26 -11.33 -16.67
N SER A 173 26.22 -12.54 -16.12
CA SER A 173 27.28 -13.54 -16.24
C SER A 173 27.04 -14.41 -17.46
#